data_AF-A0A8T5YPP9-F1
#
_entry.id   AF-A0A8T5YPP9-F1
#
_cell.length_a   1.000
_cell.length_b   1.000
_cell.length_c   1.000
_cell.angle_alpha   90.00
_cell.angle_beta   90.00
_cell.angle_gamma   90.00
#
_symmetry.space_group_name_H-M   'P 1'
#
loop_
_entity.id
_entity.type
_entity.pdbx_description
1 polymer ?
#
loop_
_entity_poly.entity_id
_entity_poly.type
_entity_poly.pdbx_seq_one_letter_code
_entity_poly.pdbx_strand_id
1 'polypeptide(L)' 'VVLKAPHHSLSLEEVVVFFSRKRVAKYKYPEHIVVIEKLPRTASGKIQKFLLRKDILQRLEQTCVET' A
#
# COMPACT_ATOMS: atom_id res chain seq x y z
N VAL A 1 0.90 6.80 0.93
CA VAL A 1 0.44 7.76 -0.10
C VAL A 1 -1.03 8.06 0.17
N VAL A 2 -1.52 9.26 -0.12
CA VAL A 2 -2.95 9.59 -0.07
C VAL A 2 -3.35 10.00 -1.48
N LEU A 3 -4.32 9.29 -2.07
CA LEU A 3 -4.83 9.63 -3.39
C LEU A 3 -5.70 10.89 -3.30
N LYS A 4 -5.55 11.80 -4.26
CA LYS A 4 -6.38 13.00 -4.36
C LYS A 4 -7.46 12.77 -5.41
N ALA A 5 -8.65 13.30 -5.19
CA ALA A 5 -9.72 13.28 -6.19
C ALA A 5 -9.23 13.91 -7.52
N PRO A 6 -9.56 13.32 -8.68
CA PRO A 6 -10.50 12.21 -8.90
C PRO A 6 -9.87 10.80 -8.89
N HIS A 7 -8.62 10.64 -8.41
CA HIS A 7 -7.94 9.35 -8.41
C HIS A 7 -8.41 8.48 -7.24
N HIS A 8 -8.95 7.28 -7.54
CA HIS A 8 -9.47 6.34 -6.54
C HIS A 8 -8.69 5.02 -6.49
N SER A 9 -7.84 4.75 -7.47
CA SER A 9 -7.05 3.53 -7.59
C SER A 9 -5.58 3.86 -7.89
N LEU A 10 -4.71 2.91 -7.58
CA LEU A 10 -3.30 2.94 -7.93
C LEU A 10 -2.85 1.50 -8.15
N SER A 11 -2.31 1.20 -9.32
CA SER A 11 -1.83 -0.13 -9.68
C SER A 11 -0.36 -0.34 -9.31
N LEU A 12 0.05 -1.60 -9.19
CA LEU A 12 1.45 -1.93 -8.90
C LEU A 12 2.37 -1.55 -10.05
N GLU A 13 1.91 -1.76 -11.28
CA GLU A 13 2.61 -1.45 -12.52
C GLU A 13 2.95 0.04 -12.62
N GLU A 14 1.98 0.92 -12.32
CA GLU A 14 2.19 2.37 -12.30
C GLU A 14 3.27 2.78 -11.30
N VAL A 15 3.27 2.16 -10.11
CA VAL A 15 4.27 2.46 -9.07
C VAL A 15 5.64 1.95 -9.47
N VAL A 16 5.74 0.75 -10.05
CA VAL A 16 6.99 0.19 -10.56
C VAL A 16 7.56 1.09 -11.67
N VAL A 17 6.74 1.54 -12.62
CA VAL A 17 7.15 2.46 -13.68
C VAL A 17 7.64 3.78 -13.08
N PHE A 18 6.96 4.33 -12.07
CA PHE A 18 7.40 5.54 -11.37
C PHE A 18 8.76 5.35 -10.69
N PHE A 19 8.95 4.26 -9.95
CA PHE A 19 10.19 3.95 -9.23
C PHE A 19 11.36 3.73 -10.21
N SER A 20 11.10 3.08 -11.34
CA SER A 20 12.07 2.88 -12.42
C SER A 20 12.53 4.22 -13.01
N ARG A 21 11.60 5.11 -13.36
CA ARG A 21 11.91 6.46 -13.85
C ARG A 21 12.72 7.28 -12.85
N LYS A 22 12.50 7.06 -11.54
CA LYS A 22 13.24 7.72 -10.45
C LYS A 22 14.55 7.03 -10.09
N ARG A 23 14.97 5.97 -10.81
CA ARG A 23 16.19 5.19 -10.55
C ARG A 23 16.27 4.67 -9.12
N VAL A 24 15.13 4.30 -8.54
CA VAL A 24 15.08 3.63 -7.23
C VAL A 24 15.64 2.21 -7.39
N ALA A 25 16.39 1.73 -6.39
CA ALA A 25 16.90 0.37 -6.38
C ALA A 25 15.74 -0.66 -6.30
N LYS A 26 15.83 -1.75 -7.07
CA LYS A 26 14.75 -2.74 -7.23
C LYS A 26 14.26 -3.35 -5.91
N TYR A 27 15.15 -3.58 -4.93
CA TYR A 27 14.76 -4.12 -3.62
C TYR A 27 13.87 -3.18 -2.77
N LYS A 28 13.73 -1.90 -3.18
CA LYS A 28 12.81 -0.94 -2.55
C LYS A 28 11.46 -0.88 -3.25
N TYR A 29 11.23 -1.70 -4.27
CA TYR A 29 9.97 -1.69 -4.99
C TYR A 29 8.93 -2.36 -4.09
N PRO A 30 7.71 -1.83 -4.04
CA PRO A 30 6.63 -2.56 -3.36
C PRO A 30 6.35 -3.86 -4.13
N GLU A 31 6.01 -4.91 -3.40
CA GLU A 31 5.55 -6.18 -3.96
C GLU A 31 4.02 -6.27 -3.97
N HIS A 32 3.37 -5.55 -3.03
CA HIS A 32 1.92 -5.51 -2.90
C HIS A 32 1.44 -4.08 -2.69
N ILE A 33 0.29 -3.75 -3.29
CA ILE A 33 -0.43 -2.49 -3.08
C ILE A 33 -1.85 -2.81 -2.66
N VAL A 34 -2.28 -2.22 -1.55
CA VAL A 34 -3.67 -2.26 -1.10
C VAL A 34 -4.14 -0.83 -0.94
N VAL A 35 -5.21 -0.48 -1.65
CA VAL A 35 -5.91 0.79 -1.48
C VAL A 35 -6.97 0.60 -0.40
N ILE A 36 -6.90 1.42 0.65
CA ILE A 36 -7.88 1.44 1.73
C ILE A 36 -8.53 2.81 1.80
N GLU A 37 -9.79 2.86 2.23
CA GLU A 37 -10.56 4.10 2.31
C GLU A 37 -9.94 5.11 3.28
N LYS A 38 -9.38 4.63 4.40
CA LYS A 38 -8.82 5.48 5.44
C LYS A 38 -7.61 4.87 6.12
N LEU A 39 -6.55 5.67 6.25
CA LEU A 39 -5.39 5.30 7.05
C LEU A 39 -5.72 5.35 8.55
N PRO A 40 -5.39 4.31 9.34
CA PRO A 40 -5.63 4.29 10.77
C PRO A 40 -4.75 5.34 11.44
N ARG A 41 -5.36 6.21 12.26
CA ARG A 41 -4.69 7.30 12.96
C ARG A 41 -5.00 7.28 14.45
N THR A 42 -4.09 7.82 15.26
CA THR A 42 -4.35 8.11 16.67
C THR A 42 -5.22 9.36 16.81
N ALA A 43 -5.71 9.66 18.01
CA ALA A 43 -6.44 10.89 18.29
C ALA A 43 -5.64 12.16 17.94
N SER A 44 -4.32 12.10 18.04
CA SER A 44 -3.39 13.17 17.63
C SER A 44 -3.11 13.20 16.11
N GLY A 45 -3.66 12.27 15.33
CA GLY A 45 -3.54 12.21 13.87
C GLY A 45 -2.32 11.45 13.34
N LYS A 46 -1.49 10.84 14.20
CA LYS A 46 -0.33 10.04 13.77
C LYS A 46 -0.79 8.72 13.17
N ILE A 47 -0.13 8.26 12.10
CA ILE A 47 -0.47 6.97 11.45
C ILE A 47 -0.06 5.80 12.35
N GLN A 48 -0.99 4.89 12.59
CA GLN A 48 -0.78 3.69 13.38
C GLN A 48 -0.24 2.55 12.49
N LYS A 49 1.06 2.58 12.20
CA LYS A 49 1.71 1.61 11.29
C LYS A 49 1.56 0.15 11.73
N PHE A 50 1.44 -0.13 13.03
CA PHE A 50 1.30 -1.50 13.53
C PHE A 50 -0.03 -2.14 13.10
N LEU A 51 -1.12 -1.36 12.99
CA LEU A 51 -2.40 -1.86 12.48
C LEU A 51 -2.32 -2.20 11.00
N LEU A 52 -1.64 -1.35 10.21
CA LEU A 52 -1.41 -1.61 8.79
C LEU A 52 -0.58 -2.87 8.55
N ARG A 53 0.41 -3.15 9.40
CA ARG A 53 1.19 -4.40 9.32
C ARG A 53 0.35 -5.62 9.64
N LYS A 54 -0.53 -5.56 10.63
CA LYS A 54 -1.45 -6.66 10.94
C LYS A 54 -2.46 -6.90 9.81
N ASP A 55 -3.04 -5.82 9.28
CA ASP A 55 -4.01 -5.86 8.18
C ASP A 55 -3.40 -6.50 6.91
N ILE A 56 -2.20 -6.11 6.50
CA ILE A 56 -1.58 -6.69 5.30
C ILE A 56 -1.24 -8.17 5.48
N LEU A 57 -0.77 -8.60 6.67
CA LEU A 57 -0.50 -10.01 6.94
C LEU A 57 -1.78 -10.85 6.80
N GLN A 58 -2.89 -10.37 7.38
CA GLN A 58 -4.17 -11.06 7.28
C GLN A 58 -4.68 -11.15 5.82
N ARG A 59 -4.55 -10.07 5.03
CA ARG A 59 -4.95 -10.08 3.61
C ARG A 59 -4.11 -11.06 2.77
N LEU A 60 -2.81 -11.11 3.04
CA LEU A 60 -1.90 -12.04 2.35
C LEU A 60 -2.21 -13.50 2.72
N GLU A 61 -2.51 -13.77 3.99
CA GLU A 61 -2.97 -15.10 4.44
C GLU A 61 -4.27 -15.52 3.75
N GLN A 62 -5.25 -14.61 3.63
CA GLN A 62 -6.53 -14.89 2.96
C GLN A 62 -6.37 -15.22 1.46
N THR A 63 -5.48 -14.50 0.77
CA THR A 63 -5.22 -14.72 -0.66
C THR A 63 -4.66 -16.12 -0.94
N CYS A 64 -3.96 -16.74 0.02
CA CYS A 64 -3.40 -18.08 -0.11
C CYS A 64 -4.43 -19.21 0.06
N VAL A 65 -5.61 -18.93 0.64
CA VAL A 65 -6.63 -19.95 0.94
C VAL A 65 -7.66 -20.08 -0.19
N GLU A 66 -7.71 -19.10 -1.10
CA GLU A 66 -8.73 -18.98 -2.14
C GLU A 66 -8.27 -19.50 -3.53
N THR A 67 -7.05 -20.04 -3.63
CA THR A 67 -6.53 -20.77 -4.81
C THR A 67 -6.37 -22.25 -4.53
#